data_AF-A0A433AVA4-F1
#
_entry.id   AF-A0A433AVA4-F1
#
_cell.length_a   1.000
_cell.length_b   1.000
_cell.length_c   1.000
_cell.angle_alpha   90.00
_cell.angle_beta   90.00
_cell.angle_gamma   90.00
#
_symmetry.space_group_name_H-M   'P 1'
#
loop_
_entity.id
_entity.type
_entity.pdbx_description
1 polymer ?
#
loop_
_entity_poly.entity_id
_entity_poly.type
_entity_poly.pdbx_seq_one_letter_code
_entity_poly.pdbx_strand_id
1 'polypeptide(L)'
;MNSTTAAASPPLIAHPFATTFVAWSSVAFGIISLGVIGHKAFVDFSKLRLGCLAMGALIMCVDILNTLRIGSLISETNWATIRATLTILFVDLMMAITLNVGQRFYIKGEHVNSLYKISIAATVMTNVMTVISIILQNLLAVIKLGSVFDGISRLMWPVTVAFAYWYAFHPVINMKSGIEKRPSAVVAIGVW
;
A
#
# COMPACT_ATOMS: atom_id res chain seq x y z
N MET A 1 34.14 -8.54 20.54
CA MET A 1 33.37 -7.57 19.74
C MET A 1 33.82 -7.68 18.29
N ASN A 2 33.14 -8.50 17.49
CA ASN A 2 33.35 -8.52 16.03
C ASN A 2 32.11 -7.88 15.39
N SER A 3 32.16 -6.56 15.20
CA SER A 3 31.20 -5.83 14.37
C SER A 3 31.62 -6.01 12.91
N THR A 4 31.47 -7.22 12.38
CA THR A 4 31.38 -7.39 10.93
C THR A 4 30.00 -6.90 10.54
N THR A 5 29.88 -5.61 10.22
CA THR A 5 28.76 -5.10 9.42
C THR A 5 28.70 -5.99 8.18
N ALA A 6 27.69 -6.85 8.10
CA ALA A 6 27.44 -7.68 6.93
C ALA A 6 27.47 -6.74 5.72
N ALA A 7 28.46 -6.90 4.84
CA ALA A 7 28.57 -6.09 3.64
C ALA A 7 27.23 -6.17 2.92
N ALA A 8 26.57 -5.02 2.73
CA ALA A 8 25.33 -4.98 1.98
C ALA A 8 25.63 -5.55 0.60
N SER A 9 25.05 -6.69 0.26
CA SER A 9 25.10 -7.26 -1.09
C SER A 9 24.64 -6.15 -2.04
N PRO A 10 25.49 -5.65 -2.95
CA PRO A 10 25.06 -4.60 -3.86
C PRO A 10 23.93 -5.17 -4.73
N PRO A 11 22.81 -4.45 -4.92
CA PRO A 11 21.73 -4.94 -5.76
C PRO A 11 22.23 -5.09 -7.20
N LEU A 12 21.72 -6.10 -7.91
CA LEU A 12 21.95 -6.25 -9.35
C LEU A 12 21.19 -5.14 -10.09
N ILE A 13 21.92 -4.15 -10.61
CA ILE A 13 21.35 -3.02 -11.35
C ILE A 13 21.67 -3.19 -12.84
N ALA A 14 20.64 -3.38 -13.66
CA ALA A 14 20.80 -3.56 -15.11
C ALA A 14 21.34 -2.28 -15.80
N HIS A 15 20.88 -1.10 -15.37
CA HIS A 15 21.31 0.20 -15.92
C HIS A 15 21.53 1.23 -14.80
N PRO A 16 22.75 1.36 -14.26
CA PRO A 16 23.01 2.09 -13.02
C PRO A 16 22.58 3.56 -13.08
N PHE A 17 22.83 4.24 -14.21
CA PHE A 17 22.44 5.62 -14.39
C PHE A 17 20.91 5.80 -14.45
N ALA A 18 20.24 5.03 -15.31
CA ALA A 18 18.80 5.12 -15.49
C ALA A 18 18.02 4.76 -14.21
N THR A 19 18.40 3.68 -13.54
CA THR A 19 17.76 3.24 -12.28
C THR A 19 17.92 4.29 -11.18
N THR A 20 19.11 4.87 -11.05
CA THR A 20 19.37 5.92 -10.06
C THR A 20 18.57 7.19 -10.37
N PHE A 21 18.54 7.61 -11.62
CA PHE A 21 17.77 8.78 -12.06
C PHE A 21 16.28 8.62 -11.81
N VAL A 22 15.69 7.46 -12.15
CA VAL A 22 14.27 7.16 -11.91
C VAL A 22 13.95 7.15 -10.41
N ALA A 23 14.80 6.54 -9.58
CA ALA A 23 14.59 6.49 -8.13
C ALA A 23 14.54 7.90 -7.52
N TRP A 24 15.53 8.75 -7.82
CA TRP A 24 15.55 10.13 -7.33
C TRP A 24 14.43 10.99 -7.91
N SER A 25 14.03 10.75 -9.16
CA SER A 25 12.88 11.44 -9.75
C SER A 25 11.58 11.08 -9.02
N SER A 26 11.41 9.82 -8.61
CA SER A 26 10.27 9.39 -7.79
C SER A 26 10.25 10.09 -6.44
N VAL A 27 11.39 10.16 -5.74
CA VAL A 27 11.52 10.89 -4.48
C VAL A 27 11.16 12.37 -4.66
N ALA A 28 11.72 13.05 -5.67
CA ALA A 28 11.43 14.46 -5.92
C ALA A 28 9.94 14.69 -6.22
N PHE A 29 9.34 13.86 -7.08
CA PHE A 29 7.92 13.94 -7.40
C PHE A 29 7.03 13.68 -6.19
N GLY A 30 7.38 12.69 -5.36
CA GLY A 30 6.67 12.39 -4.13
C GLY A 30 6.71 13.57 -3.14
N ILE A 31 7.83 14.29 -3.03
CA ILE A 31 7.98 15.44 -2.10
C ILE A 31 7.03 16.56 -2.54
N ILE A 32 7.04 16.87 -3.83
CA ILE A 32 6.16 17.89 -4.42
C ILE A 32 4.69 17.48 -4.20
N SER A 33 4.36 16.23 -4.49
CA SER A 33 2.99 15.72 -4.37
C SER A 33 2.51 15.74 -2.91
N LEU A 34 3.35 15.35 -1.96
CA LEU A 34 3.08 15.48 -0.53
C LEU A 34 2.87 16.92 -0.10
N GLY A 35 3.66 17.86 -0.61
CA GLY A 35 3.48 19.29 -0.36
C GLY A 35 2.11 19.78 -0.83
N VAL A 36 1.70 19.40 -2.05
CA VAL A 36 0.40 19.77 -2.62
C VAL A 36 -0.76 19.15 -1.83
N ILE A 37 -0.70 17.84 -1.54
CA ILE A 37 -1.72 17.14 -0.75
C ILE A 37 -1.78 17.71 0.66
N GLY A 38 -0.63 17.97 1.29
CA GLY A 38 -0.50 18.54 2.63
C GLY A 38 -1.15 19.92 2.69
N HIS A 39 -0.77 20.83 1.79
CA HIS A 39 -1.39 22.15 1.70
C HIS A 39 -2.91 22.04 1.58
N LYS A 40 -3.40 21.18 0.69
CA LYS A 40 -4.84 20.97 0.48
C LYS A 40 -5.53 20.32 1.68
N ALA A 41 -4.84 19.47 2.43
CA ALA A 41 -5.37 18.85 3.65
C ALA A 41 -5.50 19.85 4.81
N PHE A 42 -4.64 20.88 4.86
CA PHE A 42 -4.73 21.96 5.85
C PHE A 42 -5.74 23.03 5.48
N VAL A 43 -5.86 23.41 4.20
CA VAL A 43 -6.77 24.48 3.76
C VAL A 43 -8.24 24.04 3.79
N ASP A 44 -8.59 22.89 3.19
CA ASP A 44 -9.92 22.28 3.43
C ASP A 44 -9.76 20.92 4.07
N PHE A 45 -9.85 20.91 5.39
CA PHE A 45 -9.69 19.71 6.18
C PHE A 45 -10.77 18.68 5.87
N SER A 46 -10.35 17.45 5.56
CA SER A 46 -11.23 16.29 5.52
C SER A 46 -10.46 15.04 5.92
N LYS A 47 -11.14 14.11 6.61
CA LYS A 47 -10.55 12.83 7.03
C LYS A 47 -9.99 12.02 5.85
N LEU A 48 -10.60 12.15 4.67
CA LEU A 48 -10.12 11.51 3.44
C LEU A 48 -8.77 12.08 3.00
N ARG A 49 -8.65 13.42 2.95
CA ARG A 49 -7.39 14.08 2.57
C ARG A 49 -6.27 13.78 3.55
N LEU A 50 -6.57 13.69 4.85
CA LEU A 50 -5.60 13.25 5.85
C LEU A 50 -5.14 11.80 5.60
N GLY A 51 -6.06 10.90 5.24
CA GLY A 51 -5.72 9.54 4.82
C GLY A 51 -4.82 9.51 3.59
N CYS A 52 -5.12 10.33 2.57
CA CYS A 52 -4.26 10.46 1.39
C CYS A 52 -2.87 11.03 1.73
N LEU A 53 -2.78 11.97 2.68
CA LEU A 53 -1.50 12.51 3.14
C LEU A 53 -0.66 11.44 3.85
N ALA A 54 -1.29 10.67 4.75
CA ALA A 54 -0.63 9.54 5.41
C ALA A 54 -0.17 8.48 4.40
N MET A 55 -0.99 8.20 3.38
CA MET A 55 -0.62 7.29 2.29
C MET A 55 0.58 7.79 1.49
N GLY A 56 0.58 9.07 1.11
CA GLY A 56 1.70 9.69 0.41
C GLY A 56 2.98 9.64 1.24
N ALA A 57 2.89 9.78 2.57
CA ALA A 57 4.05 9.70 3.46
C ALA A 57 4.62 8.27 3.51
N LEU A 58 3.76 7.25 3.51
CA LEU A 58 4.20 5.85 3.41
C LEU A 58 4.92 5.57 2.08
N ILE A 59 4.36 6.03 0.95
CA ILE A 59 4.99 5.87 -0.37
C ILE A 59 6.34 6.59 -0.43
N MET A 60 6.41 7.80 0.11
CA MET A 60 7.68 8.55 0.22
C MET A 60 8.74 7.77 0.99
N CYS A 61 8.37 7.15 2.11
CA CYS A 61 9.30 6.29 2.86
C CYS A 61 9.81 5.13 2.00
N VAL A 62 8.94 4.48 1.21
CA VAL A 62 9.34 3.40 0.29
C VAL A 62 10.30 3.91 -0.80
N ASP A 63 10.03 5.07 -1.38
CA ASP A 63 10.88 5.67 -2.42
C ASP A 63 12.27 6.02 -1.90
N ILE A 64 12.36 6.61 -0.70
CA ILE A 64 13.62 6.88 -0.02
C ILE A 64 14.36 5.57 0.25
N LEU A 65 13.69 4.55 0.80
CA LEU A 65 14.30 3.26 1.10
C LEU A 65 14.83 2.55 -0.16
N ASN A 66 14.09 2.62 -1.26
CA ASN A 66 14.53 2.07 -2.55
C ASN A 66 15.78 2.79 -3.05
N THR A 67 15.81 4.12 -2.93
CA THR A 67 16.97 4.93 -3.31
C THR A 67 18.20 4.62 -2.44
N LEU A 68 18.01 4.49 -1.12
CA LEU A 68 19.07 4.08 -0.19
C LEU A 68 19.56 2.65 -0.47
N ARG A 69 18.66 1.74 -0.88
CA ARG A 69 19.03 0.36 -1.25
C ARG A 69 19.88 0.33 -2.51
N ILE A 70 19.56 1.13 -3.53
CA ILE A 70 20.38 1.27 -4.75
C ILE A 70 21.79 1.73 -4.40
N GLY A 71 21.91 2.71 -3.48
CA GLY A 71 23.20 3.18 -2.96
C GLY A 71 23.92 2.20 -2.04
N SER A 72 23.38 0.99 -1.79
CA SER A 72 23.90 -0.01 -0.85
C SER A 72 24.11 0.51 0.59
N LEU A 73 23.38 1.56 0.97
CA LEU A 73 23.46 2.19 2.29
C LEU A 73 22.69 1.40 3.37
N ILE A 74 21.80 0.51 2.95
CA ILE A 74 21.03 -0.37 3.83
C ILE A 74 21.21 -1.83 3.40
N SER A 75 21.26 -2.72 4.39
CA SER A 75 21.32 -4.17 4.14
C SER A 75 20.01 -4.67 3.52
N GLU A 76 20.10 -5.76 2.77
CA GLU A 76 18.96 -6.38 2.10
C GLU A 76 17.88 -6.83 3.11
N THR A 77 18.29 -7.41 4.24
CA THR A 77 17.38 -7.87 5.29
C THR A 77 16.63 -6.71 5.93
N ASN A 78 17.31 -5.60 6.22
CA ASN A 78 16.68 -4.42 6.80
C ASN A 78 15.71 -3.77 5.80
N TRP A 79 16.14 -3.62 4.55
CA TRP A 79 15.28 -3.11 3.48
C TRP A 79 14.03 -3.99 3.29
N ALA A 80 14.19 -5.32 3.22
CA ALA A 80 13.10 -6.26 3.04
C ALA A 80 12.09 -6.18 4.19
N THR A 81 12.57 -6.11 5.43
CA THR A 81 11.73 -5.99 6.63
C THR A 81 10.95 -4.68 6.63
N ILE A 82 11.62 -3.53 6.45
CA ILE A 82 10.96 -2.22 6.46
C ILE A 82 9.95 -2.12 5.32
N ARG A 83 10.29 -2.57 4.11
CA ARG A 83 9.39 -2.58 2.96
C ARG A 83 8.16 -3.46 3.21
N ALA A 84 8.32 -4.64 3.82
CA ALA A 84 7.21 -5.52 4.17
C ALA A 84 6.28 -4.86 5.19
N THR A 85 6.82 -4.21 6.23
CA THR A 85 6.04 -3.44 7.20
C THR A 85 5.28 -2.28 6.55
N LEU A 86 5.94 -1.51 5.68
CA LEU A 86 5.29 -0.42 4.94
C LEU A 86 4.20 -0.93 3.99
N THR A 87 4.35 -2.13 3.43
CA THR A 87 3.33 -2.76 2.59
C THR A 87 2.08 -3.12 3.40
N ILE A 88 2.23 -3.67 4.62
CA ILE A 88 1.09 -3.91 5.52
C ILE A 88 0.34 -2.61 5.80
N LEU A 89 1.07 -1.57 6.23
CA LEU A 89 0.48 -0.26 6.53
C LEU A 89 -0.22 0.36 5.31
N PHE A 90 0.38 0.22 4.13
CA PHE A 90 -0.21 0.65 2.87
C PHE A 90 -1.54 -0.06 2.59
N VAL A 91 -1.56 -1.39 2.67
CA VAL A 91 -2.78 -2.17 2.41
C VAL A 91 -3.88 -1.84 3.40
N ASP A 92 -3.55 -1.76 4.69
CA ASP A 92 -4.51 -1.44 5.75
C ASP A 92 -5.10 -0.03 5.57
N LEU A 93 -4.25 0.95 5.27
CA LEU A 93 -4.70 2.33 5.07
C LEU A 93 -5.51 2.46 3.77
N MET A 94 -5.10 1.80 2.68
CA MET A 94 -5.84 1.78 1.42
C MET A 94 -7.22 1.16 1.63
N MET A 95 -7.27 0.03 2.33
CA MET A 95 -8.49 -0.67 2.66
C MET A 95 -9.42 0.20 3.52
N ALA A 96 -8.89 0.82 4.59
CA ALA A 96 -9.66 1.69 5.48
C ALA A 96 -10.23 2.91 4.74
N ILE A 97 -9.43 3.57 3.89
CA ILE A 97 -9.88 4.69 3.06
C ILE A 97 -10.98 4.22 2.10
N THR A 98 -10.75 3.11 1.41
CA THR A 98 -11.68 2.57 0.40
C THR A 98 -13.01 2.16 1.01
N LEU A 99 -13.00 1.50 2.17
CA LEU A 99 -14.22 1.18 2.92
C LEU A 99 -14.95 2.44 3.40
N ASN A 100 -14.22 3.43 3.92
CA ASN A 100 -14.80 4.68 4.41
C ASN A 100 -15.46 5.51 3.28
N VAL A 101 -14.89 5.43 2.08
CA VAL A 101 -15.50 5.99 0.87
C VAL A 101 -16.70 5.16 0.44
N GLY A 102 -16.52 3.84 0.32
CA GLY A 102 -17.54 2.89 -0.13
C GLY A 102 -18.83 2.95 0.68
N GLN A 103 -18.74 2.97 2.01
CA GLN A 103 -19.91 3.04 2.90
C GLN A 103 -20.82 4.24 2.61
N ARG A 104 -20.31 5.34 2.04
CA ARG A 104 -21.10 6.53 1.71
C ARG A 104 -22.00 6.33 0.50
N PHE A 105 -21.73 5.32 -0.32
CA PHE A 105 -22.54 4.97 -1.48
C PHE A 105 -23.64 3.95 -1.18
N TYR A 106 -23.58 3.30 -0.01
CA TYR A 106 -24.61 2.36 0.44
C TYR A 106 -25.74 3.07 1.18
N ILE A 107 -26.95 2.51 1.10
CA ILE A 107 -28.05 2.94 1.98
C ILE A 107 -27.73 2.52 3.42
N LYS A 108 -28.18 3.34 4.39
CA LYS A 108 -28.05 3.04 5.82
C LYS A 108 -28.54 1.62 6.11
N GLY A 109 -27.66 0.79 6.67
CA GLY A 109 -27.94 -0.62 7.01
C GLY A 109 -27.44 -1.65 5.99
N GLU A 110 -27.21 -1.28 4.71
CA GLU A 110 -26.77 -2.22 3.66
C GLU A 110 -25.25 -2.25 3.46
N HIS A 111 -24.50 -1.42 4.20
CA HIS A 111 -23.06 -1.27 4.01
C HIS A 111 -22.24 -2.51 4.44
N VAL A 112 -22.78 -3.38 5.30
CA VAL A 112 -22.12 -4.65 5.69
C VAL A 112 -22.67 -5.81 4.86
N ASN A 113 -22.12 -5.99 3.67
CA ASN A 113 -22.49 -7.08 2.76
C ASN A 113 -21.36 -8.13 2.65
N SER A 114 -21.56 -9.16 1.81
CA SER A 114 -20.54 -10.19 1.58
C SER A 114 -19.21 -9.63 1.04
N LEU A 115 -19.25 -8.60 0.20
CA LEU A 115 -18.03 -7.96 -0.35
C LEU A 115 -17.23 -7.23 0.74
N TYR A 116 -17.90 -6.59 1.70
CA TYR A 116 -17.25 -6.02 2.89
C TYR A 116 -16.51 -7.09 3.68
N LYS A 117 -17.18 -8.24 3.93
CA LYS A 117 -16.58 -9.35 4.68
C LYS A 117 -15.39 -9.97 3.95
N ILE A 118 -15.52 -10.18 2.63
CA ILE A 118 -14.45 -10.74 1.79
C ILE A 118 -13.23 -9.81 1.75
N SER A 119 -13.45 -8.51 1.57
CA SER A 119 -12.34 -7.54 1.54
C SER A 119 -11.59 -7.48 2.87
N ILE A 120 -12.31 -7.48 4.01
CA ILE A 120 -11.68 -7.58 5.34
C ILE A 120 -10.91 -8.90 5.49
N ALA A 121 -11.51 -10.04 5.12
CA ALA A 121 -10.85 -11.34 5.21
C ALA A 121 -9.58 -11.42 4.36
N ALA A 122 -9.61 -10.90 3.13
CA ALA A 122 -8.46 -10.83 2.24
C ALA A 122 -7.34 -9.95 2.81
N THR A 123 -7.70 -8.83 3.44
CA THR A 123 -6.76 -7.92 4.12
C THR A 123 -6.08 -8.62 5.29
N VAL A 124 -6.86 -9.22 6.18
CA VAL A 124 -6.32 -9.98 7.32
C VAL A 124 -5.41 -11.11 6.86
N MET A 125 -5.81 -11.85 5.83
CA MET A 125 -4.99 -12.93 5.28
C MET A 125 -3.67 -12.41 4.72
N THR A 126 -3.69 -11.29 3.97
CA THR A 126 -2.47 -10.65 3.45
C THR A 126 -1.54 -10.24 4.59
N ASN A 127 -2.07 -9.60 5.64
CA ASN A 127 -1.28 -9.17 6.80
C ASN A 127 -0.66 -10.35 7.54
N VAL A 128 -1.42 -11.41 7.79
CA VAL A 128 -0.91 -12.63 8.43
C VAL A 128 0.23 -13.23 7.61
N MET A 129 0.08 -13.32 6.28
CA MET A 129 1.12 -13.84 5.40
C MET A 129 2.39 -12.98 5.42
N THR A 130 2.26 -11.65 5.43
CA THR A 130 3.41 -10.75 5.53
C THR A 130 4.09 -10.83 6.90
N VAL A 131 3.33 -10.94 8.00
CA VAL A 131 3.89 -11.13 9.35
C VAL A 131 4.66 -12.45 9.45
N ILE A 132 4.09 -13.55 8.94
CA ILE A 132 4.77 -14.85 8.87
C ILE A 132 6.07 -14.71 8.07
N SER A 133 6.02 -14.02 6.92
CA SER A 133 7.21 -13.78 6.10
C SER A 133 8.31 -13.03 6.87
N ILE A 134 7.96 -11.94 7.58
CA ILE A 134 8.91 -11.16 8.39
C ILE A 134 9.56 -12.05 9.46
N ILE A 135 8.77 -12.85 10.18
CA ILE A 135 9.29 -13.75 11.22
C ILE A 135 10.27 -14.76 10.60
N LEU A 136 9.89 -15.41 9.50
CA LEU A 136 10.72 -16.42 8.85
C LEU A 136 12.00 -15.84 8.23
N GLN A 137 11.97 -14.60 7.71
CA GLN A 137 13.16 -13.94 7.16
C GLN A 137 14.20 -13.58 8.23
N ASN A 138 13.78 -13.40 9.47
CA ASN A 138 14.69 -13.15 10.59
C ASN A 138 15.26 -14.43 11.21
N LEU A 139 14.76 -15.61 10.80
CA LEU A 139 15.26 -16.91 11.24
C LEU A 139 16.21 -17.51 10.20
N LEU A 140 17.51 -17.51 10.52
CA LEU A 140 18.60 -18.01 9.65
C LEU A 140 18.33 -19.41 9.05
N ALA A 141 17.67 -20.30 9.79
CA ALA A 141 17.36 -21.65 9.34
C ALA A 141 16.32 -21.72 8.19
N VAL A 142 15.49 -20.69 8.01
CA VAL A 142 14.30 -20.74 7.14
C VAL A 142 14.16 -19.50 6.23
N ILE A 143 15.24 -18.74 6.01
CA ILE A 143 15.25 -17.53 5.17
C ILE A 143 14.63 -17.78 3.78
N LYS A 144 14.95 -18.90 3.12
CA LYS A 144 14.40 -19.25 1.79
C LYS A 144 12.87 -19.38 1.82
N LEU A 145 12.33 -19.98 2.88
CA LEU A 145 10.88 -20.10 3.06
C LEU A 145 10.27 -18.71 3.29
N GLY A 146 10.91 -17.86 4.09
CA GLY A 146 10.50 -16.47 4.30
C GLY A 146 10.40 -15.65 3.00
N SER A 147 11.33 -15.84 2.07
CA SER A 147 11.29 -15.19 0.74
C SER A 147 10.13 -15.66 -0.13
N VAL A 148 9.73 -16.94 -0.06
CA VAL A 148 8.56 -17.47 -0.77
C VAL A 148 7.28 -16.82 -0.24
N PHE A 149 7.11 -16.76 1.09
CA PHE A 149 5.96 -16.11 1.71
C PHE A 149 5.89 -14.61 1.40
N ASP A 150 7.05 -13.92 1.33
CA ASP A 150 7.09 -12.51 0.90
C ASP A 150 6.59 -12.37 -0.54
N GLY A 151 7.08 -13.21 -1.44
CA GLY A 151 6.63 -13.25 -2.84
C GLY A 151 5.12 -13.47 -2.96
N ILE A 152 4.55 -14.39 -2.19
CA ILE A 152 3.10 -14.61 -2.14
C ILE A 152 2.37 -13.36 -1.63
N SER A 153 2.84 -12.76 -0.53
CA SER A 153 2.19 -11.56 0.02
C SER A 153 2.21 -10.38 -0.97
N ARG A 154 3.29 -10.24 -1.74
CA ARG A 154 3.43 -9.24 -2.81
C ARG A 154 2.44 -9.44 -3.95
N LEU A 155 1.96 -10.66 -4.18
CA LEU A 155 0.93 -10.96 -5.17
C LEU A 155 -0.49 -10.84 -4.59
N MET A 156 -0.64 -10.93 -3.28
CA MET A 156 -1.93 -10.85 -2.59
C MET A 156 -2.41 -9.41 -2.37
N TRP A 157 -1.52 -8.45 -2.15
CA TRP A 157 -1.94 -7.07 -1.88
C TRP A 157 -2.80 -6.44 -2.99
N PRO A 158 -2.53 -6.62 -4.30
CA PRO A 158 -3.38 -6.07 -5.36
C PRO A 158 -4.76 -6.72 -5.37
N VAL A 159 -4.83 -8.02 -5.03
CA VAL A 159 -6.10 -8.78 -4.95
C VAL A 159 -6.97 -8.22 -3.81
N THR A 160 -6.36 -7.96 -2.66
CA THR A 160 -7.05 -7.34 -1.52
C THR A 160 -7.59 -5.96 -1.87
N VAL A 161 -6.76 -5.14 -2.51
CA VAL A 161 -7.16 -3.82 -2.98
C VAL A 161 -8.30 -3.93 -4.01
N ALA A 162 -8.22 -4.87 -4.96
CA ALA A 162 -9.27 -5.10 -5.96
C ALA A 162 -10.64 -5.43 -5.31
N PHE A 163 -10.68 -6.27 -4.27
CA PHE A 163 -11.92 -6.54 -3.54
C PHE A 163 -12.44 -5.31 -2.79
N ALA A 164 -11.55 -4.50 -2.20
CA ALA A 164 -11.93 -3.24 -1.56
C ALA A 164 -12.57 -2.28 -2.57
N TYR A 165 -11.97 -2.13 -3.75
CA TYR A 165 -12.50 -1.33 -4.85
C TYR A 165 -13.83 -1.87 -5.35
N TRP A 166 -13.94 -3.19 -5.55
CA TRP A 166 -15.21 -3.81 -5.92
C TRP A 166 -16.29 -3.44 -4.91
N TYR A 167 -16.04 -3.64 -3.61
CA TYR A 167 -16.97 -3.23 -2.57
C TYR A 167 -17.35 -1.75 -2.68
N ALA A 168 -16.38 -0.84 -2.78
CA ALA A 168 -16.65 0.59 -2.78
C ALA A 168 -17.49 1.05 -3.98
N PHE A 169 -17.28 0.45 -5.16
CA PHE A 169 -17.94 0.86 -6.39
C PHE A 169 -19.14 -0.01 -6.79
N HIS A 170 -19.38 -1.14 -6.13
CA HIS A 170 -20.54 -2.00 -6.35
C HIS A 170 -21.89 -1.26 -6.38
N PRO A 171 -22.24 -0.37 -5.41
CA PRO A 171 -23.51 0.36 -5.46
C PRO A 171 -23.59 1.30 -6.66
N VAL A 172 -22.48 1.92 -7.08
CA VAL A 172 -22.43 2.81 -8.25
C VAL A 172 -22.67 2.04 -9.55
N ILE A 173 -22.14 0.83 -9.66
CA ILE A 173 -22.32 -0.05 -10.82
C ILE A 173 -23.78 -0.53 -10.91
N ASN A 174 -24.38 -0.96 -9.79
CA ASN A 174 -25.76 -1.43 -9.77
C ASN A 174 -26.80 -0.32 -9.97
N MET A 175 -26.49 0.94 -9.62
CA MET A 175 -27.37 2.06 -9.96
C MET A 175 -27.47 2.27 -11.48
N LYS A 176 -26.42 1.99 -12.24
CA LYS A 176 -26.44 2.11 -13.72
C LYS A 176 -27.20 0.98 -14.40
N SER A 177 -27.30 -0.20 -13.81
CA SER A 177 -28.04 -1.33 -14.38
C SER A 177 -29.57 -1.18 -14.29
N GLY A 178 -30.07 -0.08 -13.71
CA GLY A 178 -31.49 0.29 -13.73
C GLY A 178 -32.38 -0.55 -12.81
N ILE A 179 -31.79 -1.47 -12.02
CA ILE A 179 -32.52 -2.37 -11.13
C ILE A 179 -33.14 -1.59 -9.94
N GLU A 180 -32.55 -0.46 -9.55
CA GLU A 180 -33.12 0.47 -8.57
C GLU A 180 -32.82 1.93 -8.96
N LYS A 181 -33.86 2.73 -9.21
CA LYS A 181 -33.74 4.16 -9.50
C LYS A 181 -33.28 4.92 -8.25
N ARG A 182 -31.97 4.98 -8.00
CA ARG A 182 -31.37 5.79 -6.91
C ARG A 182 -30.52 6.91 -7.52
N PRO A 183 -30.62 8.16 -7.01
CA PRO A 183 -29.86 9.29 -7.56
C PRO A 183 -28.36 9.07 -7.31
N SER A 184 -27.58 9.02 -8.39
CA SER A 184 -26.13 8.84 -8.30
C SER A 184 -25.47 10.11 -7.77
N ALA A 185 -25.03 10.10 -6.51
CA ALA A 185 -24.02 11.06 -6.07
C ALA A 185 -22.70 10.68 -6.73
N VAL A 186 -22.41 11.26 -7.90
CA VAL A 186 -21.15 11.07 -8.62
C VAL A 186 -20.06 11.79 -7.84
N VAL A 187 -19.37 11.08 -6.95
CA VAL A 187 -18.12 11.57 -6.37
C VAL A 187 -17.00 10.98 -7.20
N ALA A 188 -16.35 11.82 -8.01
CA ALA A 188 -15.12 11.44 -8.69
C ALA A 188 -14.04 11.22 -7.63
N ILE A 189 -13.80 9.96 -7.27
CA ILE A 189 -12.64 9.57 -6.47
C ILE A 189 -11.54 9.23 -7.46
N GLY A 190 -10.63 10.17 -7.67
CA GLY A 190 -9.36 9.87 -8.31
C GLY A 190 -8.58 8.92 -7.40
N VAL A 191 -8.22 7.75 -7.92
CA VAL A 191 -7.21 6.89 -7.32
C VAL A 191 -5.87 7.39 -7.82
N TRP A 192 -4.99 7.77 -6.89
CA TRP A 192 -3.63 8.23 -7.17
C TRP A 192 -2.67 7.09 -6.87
#